data_AF-A0A832YGV6-F1
#
_entry.id   AF-A0A832YGV6-F1
#
_cell.length_a   1.000
_cell.length_b   1.000
_cell.length_c   1.000
_cell.angle_alpha   90.00
_cell.angle_beta   90.00
_cell.angle_gamma   90.00
#
_symmetry.space_group_name_H-M   'P 1'
#
loop_
_entity.id
_entity.type
_entity.pdbx_description
1 polymer ?
#
loop_
_entity_poly.entity_id
_entity_poly.type
_entity_poly.pdbx_seq_one_letter_code
_entity_poly.pdbx_strand_id
1 'polypeptide(L)' 'YKKELNEAEATDLAVKSIRAAIMRDSASGDNIDVLVIDKNGIKETTKNVN' A
#
# COMPACT_ATOMS: atom_id res chain seq x y z
N TYR A 1 -3.91 -13.63 -1.80
CA TYR A 1 -4.36 -13.24 -0.45
C TYR A 1 -4.21 -14.42 0.48
N LYS A 2 -3.57 -14.24 1.65
CA LYS A 2 -3.56 -15.20 2.76
C LYS A 2 -4.45 -14.65 3.86
N LYS A 3 -5.17 -15.52 4.58
CA LYS A 3 -6.20 -15.12 5.55
C LYS A 3 -5.64 -14.42 6.78
N GLU A 4 -4.39 -14.71 7.14
CA GLU A 4 -3.70 -14.09 8.27
C GLU A 4 -2.42 -13.42 7.74
N LEU A 5 -2.44 -12.10 7.68
CA LEU A 5 -1.29 -11.27 7.35
C LEU A 5 -1.03 -10.36 8.56
N ASN A 6 0.22 -10.19 8.92
CA ASN A 6 0.59 -9.10 9.83
C ASN A 6 0.57 -7.75 9.09
N GLU A 7 0.63 -6.64 9.83
CA GLU A 7 0.59 -5.27 9.26
C GLU A 7 1.60 -5.09 8.11
N ALA A 8 2.83 -5.57 8.29
CA ALA A 8 3.89 -5.39 7.32
C ALA A 8 3.62 -6.16 6.03
N GLU A 9 3.17 -7.42 6.14
CA GLU A 9 2.81 -8.24 4.98
C GLU A 9 1.59 -7.69 4.24
N ALA A 10 0.58 -7.21 4.98
CA ALA A 10 -0.61 -6.60 4.39
C ALA A 10 -0.27 -5.29 3.66
N THR A 11 0.57 -4.44 4.27
CA THR A 11 1.03 -3.19 3.69
C THR A 11 1.86 -3.43 2.43
N ASP A 12 2.81 -4.37 2.47
CA ASP A 12 3.65 -4.72 1.32
C ASP A 12 2.82 -5.25 0.16
N LEU A 13 1.85 -6.13 0.44
CA LEU A 13 0.94 -6.64 -0.57
C LEU A 13 0.14 -5.51 -1.23
N ALA A 14 -0.45 -4.62 -0.43
CA ALA A 14 -1.22 -3.49 -0.93
C ALA A 14 -0.37 -2.56 -1.81
N VAL A 15 0.80 -2.14 -1.32
CA VAL A 15 1.73 -1.27 -2.07
C VAL A 15 2.15 -1.92 -3.39
N LYS A 16 2.48 -3.22 -3.40
CA LYS A 16 2.81 -3.94 -4.63
C LYS A 16 1.66 -3.97 -5.63
N SER A 17 0.44 -4.19 -5.15
CA SER A 17 -0.75 -4.19 -6.00
C SER A 17 -1.02 -2.82 -6.64
N ILE A 18 -0.92 -1.74 -5.86
CA ILE A 18 -1.12 -0.38 -6.37
C ILE A 18 0.00 0.03 -7.33
N ARG A 19 1.27 -0.27 -7.00
CA ARG A 19 2.40 -0.04 -7.90
C ARG A 19 2.20 -0.72 -9.26
N ALA A 20 1.72 -1.96 -9.26
CA ALA A 20 1.43 -2.68 -10.49
C ALA A 20 0.29 -2.04 -11.32
N ALA A 21 -0.70 -1.41 -10.66
CA ALA A 21 -1.75 -0.67 -11.34
C ALA A 21 -1.22 0.65 -11.95
N ILE A 22 -0.44 1.42 -11.18
CA ILE A 22 0.19 2.66 -11.65
C ILE A 22 1.04 2.41 -12.90
N MET A 23 1.87 1.36 -12.91
CA MET A 23 2.70 1.02 -14.07
C MET A 23 1.92 0.68 -15.35
N ARG A 24 0.62 0.36 -15.24
CA ARG A 24 -0.24 0.03 -16.38
C ARG A 24 -1.18 1.16 -16.80
N ASP A 25 -1.39 2.15 -15.95
CA ASP A 25 -2.34 3.24 -16.16
C ASP A 25 -1.61 4.59 -16.06
N SER A 26 -1.37 5.23 -17.21
CA SER A 26 -0.64 6.49 -17.30
C SER A 26 -1.39 7.69 -16.69
N ALA A 27 -2.67 7.53 -16.33
CA ALA A 27 -3.41 8.55 -15.59
C ALA A 27 -3.19 8.47 -14.07
N SER A 28 -2.52 7.43 -13.57
CA SER A 28 -2.21 7.24 -12.16
C SER A 28 -0.85 7.84 -11.78
N GLY A 29 -0.73 8.39 -10.56
CA GLY A 29 0.41 9.22 -10.13
C GLY A 29 1.61 8.47 -9.52
N ASP A 30 2.64 9.25 -9.14
CA ASP A 30 3.98 8.77 -8.73
C ASP A 30 4.09 8.25 -7.27
N ASN A 31 3.07 8.47 -6.44
CA ASN A 31 3.13 8.19 -5.00
C ASN A 31 1.96 7.33 -4.54
N ILE A 32 2.17 6.61 -3.44
CA ILE A 32 1.16 5.79 -2.76
C ILE A 32 1.10 6.21 -1.30
N ASP A 33 -0.02 6.81 -0.90
CA ASP A 33 -0.32 7.05 0.51
C ASP A 33 -0.98 5.81 1.12
N VAL A 34 -0.50 5.40 2.30
CA VAL A 34 -0.96 4.22 3.02
C VAL A 34 -1.41 4.61 4.42
N LEU A 35 -2.67 4.29 4.73
CA LEU A 35 -3.26 4.43 6.05
C LEU A 35 -3.51 3.04 6.65
N VAL A 36 -2.84 2.72 7.74
CA VAL A 36 -3.07 1.51 8.54
C VAL A 36 -3.93 1.89 9.74
N ILE A 37 -5.01 1.15 9.95
CA ILE A 37 -5.89 1.27 11.11
C ILE A 37 -5.94 -0.10 11.79
N ASP A 38 -5.50 -0.17 13.04
CA ASP A 38 -5.54 -1.38 13.85
C ASP A 38 -5.98 -1.08 15.30
N LYS A 39 -5.94 -2.09 16.17
CA LYS A 39 -6.32 -1.92 17.59
C LYS A 39 -5.40 -0.98 18.37
N ASN A 40 -4.21 -0.68 17.86
CA ASN A 40 -3.21 0.17 18.49
C ASN A 40 -3.32 1.62 18.01
N GLY A 41 -4.12 1.88 16.96
CA GLY A 41 -4.45 3.21 16.47
C GLY A 41 -4.29 3.34 14.96
N ILE A 42 -3.79 4.50 14.55
CA ILE A 42 -3.68 4.89 13.14
C ILE A 42 -2.22 5.18 12.83
N LYS A 43 -1.75 4.70 11.68
CA LYS A 43 -0.42 4.98 11.15
C LYS A 43 -0.51 5.34 9.68
N GLU A 44 0.05 6.49 9.33
CA GLU A 44 0.07 7.02 7.97
C GLU A 44 1.51 7.03 7.43
N THR A 45 1.68 6.58 6.18
CA THR A 45 2.98 6.61 5.49
C THR A 45 2.80 6.88 4.01
N THR A 46 3.68 7.68 3.42
CA THR A 46 3.77 7.87 1.96
C THR A 46 4.91 7.03 1.39
N LYS A 47 4.69 6.37 0.25
CA LYS A 47 5.68 5.62 -0.52
C LYS A 47 5.87 6.26 -1.89
N ASN A 48 7.12 6.56 -2.23
CA ASN A 48 7.48 6.99 -3.59
C ASN A 48 7.57 5.75 -4.49
N VAL A 49 7.05 5.86 -5.72
CA VAL A 49 7.02 4.76 -6.71
C VAL A 49 8.17 4.85 -7.72
N ASN A 50 8.87 6.00 -7.77
CA ASN A 50 10.08 6.24 -8.56
C ASN A 50 11.32 5.54 -7.98
#